data_AF-A0A9W9GZ68-F1
#
_entry.id   AF-A0A9W9GZ68-F1
#
_cell.length_a   1.000
_cell.length_b   1.000
_cell.length_c   1.000
_cell.angle_alpha   90.00
_cell.angle_beta   90.00
_cell.angle_gamma   90.00
#
_symmetry.space_group_name_H-M   'P 1'
#
loop_
_entity.id
_entity.type
_entity.pdbx_description
1 polymer ?
#
loop_
_entity_poly.entity_id
_entity_poly.type
_entity_poly.pdbx_seq_one_letter_code
_entity_poly.pdbx_strand_id
1 'polypeptide(L)'
;MRILDPQSAVLTNVEVLAYLNANPPHRVPPRPQHFRGPWVPSPDLRDHNTVVKEIHNYVSRISPHLLKYPRHASRPSSSQSHSQAAMTGTMRPGAGDGEPDPSILPEVPSNELTPMDYALRDIITKLQPYGLTKAEIVMILNLGLGLTNTADAEGHADGDGEMEVDEGHTNGVEGEEGESEEDYSAMALFDTVVEEREDRIADEDVPVIMSIIKETLAENYGEDL
;
A
#
# COMPACT_ATOMS: atom_id res chain seq x y z
N MET A 1 -29.06 2.96 13.26
CA MET A 1 -28.42 2.87 11.94
C MET A 1 -29.02 1.66 11.21
N ARG A 2 -29.34 1.75 9.92
CA ARG A 2 -29.77 0.60 9.11
C ARG A 2 -28.76 0.41 7.98
N ILE A 3 -28.31 -0.81 7.77
CA ILE A 3 -27.37 -1.17 6.70
C ILE A 3 -28.22 -1.44 5.46
N LEU A 4 -27.91 -0.78 4.34
CA LEU A 4 -28.62 -0.97 3.07
C LEU A 4 -28.01 -2.10 2.26
N ASP A 5 -26.69 -2.05 2.10
CA ASP A 5 -25.90 -3.05 1.40
C ASP A 5 -24.65 -3.36 2.23
N PRO A 6 -24.46 -4.61 2.69
CA PRO A 6 -23.28 -4.98 3.46
C PRO A 6 -22.00 -5.10 2.62
N GLN A 7 -22.10 -5.28 1.29
CA GLN A 7 -20.95 -5.54 0.40
C GLN A 7 -21.06 -4.75 -0.90
N SER A 8 -21.01 -3.42 -0.79
CA SER A 8 -21.12 -2.52 -1.95
C SER A 8 -19.88 -2.49 -2.84
N ALA A 9 -18.70 -2.78 -2.29
CA ALA A 9 -17.44 -2.71 -3.00
C ALA A 9 -16.39 -3.65 -2.41
N VAL A 10 -15.38 -3.99 -3.23
CA VAL A 10 -14.15 -4.67 -2.83
C VAL A 10 -13.01 -3.70 -3.10
N LEU A 11 -12.22 -3.42 -2.07
CA LEU A 11 -11.07 -2.52 -2.12
C LEU A 11 -9.80 -3.33 -1.85
N THR A 12 -8.74 -2.99 -2.58
CA THR A 12 -7.40 -3.50 -2.33
C THR A 12 -6.77 -2.78 -1.13
N ASN A 13 -5.82 -3.44 -0.46
CA ASN A 13 -5.09 -2.85 0.67
C ASN A 13 -4.40 -1.55 0.27
N VAL A 14 -3.96 -1.46 -0.99
CA VAL A 14 -3.25 -0.30 -1.51
C VAL A 14 -4.17 0.90 -1.72
N GLU A 15 -5.41 0.70 -2.18
CA GLU A 15 -6.43 1.75 -2.28
C GLU A 15 -6.82 2.26 -0.89
N VAL A 16 -6.95 1.36 0.09
CA VAL A 16 -7.23 1.73 1.48
C VAL A 16 -6.08 2.57 2.05
N LEU A 17 -4.83 2.14 1.84
CA LEU A 17 -3.65 2.89 2.27
C LEU A 17 -3.58 4.27 1.59
N ALA A 18 -3.86 4.35 0.30
CA ALA A 18 -3.93 5.59 -0.46
C ALA A 18 -4.94 6.56 0.13
N TYR A 19 -6.15 6.07 0.42
CA TYR A 19 -7.20 6.87 1.02
C TYR A 19 -6.79 7.44 2.38
N LEU A 20 -6.16 6.63 3.23
CA LEU A 20 -5.68 7.06 4.54
C LEU A 20 -4.53 8.07 4.45
N ASN A 21 -3.64 7.91 3.48
CA ASN A 21 -2.56 8.87 3.22
C ASN A 21 -3.07 10.23 2.72
N ALA A 22 -4.11 10.22 1.88
CA ALA A 22 -4.74 11.44 1.37
C ALA A 22 -5.60 12.14 2.46
N ASN A 23 -6.03 11.41 3.49
CA ASN A 23 -6.89 11.92 4.56
C ASN A 23 -6.22 11.69 5.93
N PRO A 24 -5.13 12.43 6.24
CA PRO A 24 -4.42 12.24 7.49
C PRO A 24 -5.30 12.56 8.71
N PRO A 25 -5.07 11.88 9.85
CA PRO A 25 -5.81 12.09 11.10
C PRO A 25 -6.02 13.57 11.46
N HIS A 26 -7.28 14.01 11.50
CA HIS A 26 -7.60 15.37 11.96
C HIS A 26 -7.24 15.53 13.43
N ARG A 27 -6.38 16.51 13.73
CA ARG A 27 -6.17 16.96 15.11
C ARG A 27 -7.39 17.76 15.53
N VAL A 28 -8.01 17.39 16.65
CA VAL A 28 -9.10 18.19 17.24
C VAL A 28 -8.61 19.63 17.43
N PRO A 29 -9.24 20.63 16.79
CA PRO A 29 -8.80 22.00 16.95
C PRO A 29 -8.94 22.40 18.42
N PRO A 30 -7.89 22.97 19.04
CA PRO A 30 -8.00 23.44 20.41
C PRO A 30 -9.11 24.48 20.50
N ARG A 31 -9.83 24.52 21.63
CA ARG A 31 -10.84 25.56 21.86
C ARG A 31 -10.20 26.94 21.63
N PRO A 32 -10.75 27.79 20.74
CA PRO A 32 -10.18 29.11 20.51
C PRO A 32 -10.21 29.92 21.81
N GLN A 33 -9.09 30.56 22.17
CA GLN A 33 -8.91 31.24 23.47
C GLN A 33 -9.95 32.34 23.73
N HIS A 34 -10.53 32.92 22.67
CA HIS A 34 -11.52 34.00 22.75
C HIS A 34 -12.98 33.52 22.63
N PHE A 35 -13.21 32.22 22.48
CA PHE A 35 -14.57 31.68 22.26
C PHE A 35 -15.36 31.63 23.57
N ARG A 36 -16.36 32.50 23.70
CA ARG A 36 -17.21 32.63 24.90
C ARG A 36 -18.52 31.84 24.83
N GLY A 37 -18.83 31.21 23.70
CA GLY A 37 -20.02 30.39 23.49
C GLY A 37 -19.84 28.90 23.85
N PRO A 38 -20.92 28.10 23.85
CA PRO A 38 -20.82 26.64 23.96
C PRO A 38 -20.09 26.10 22.72
N TRP A 39 -18.81 25.77 22.90
CA TRP A 39 -18.01 25.08 21.90
C TRP A 39 -18.55 23.66 21.75
N VAL A 40 -19.06 23.34 20.55
CA VAL A 40 -19.44 21.98 20.19
C VAL A 40 -18.13 21.24 19.88
N PRO A 41 -17.75 20.22 20.68
CA PRO A 41 -16.57 19.42 20.39
C PRO A 41 -16.70 18.80 19.00
N SER A 42 -15.60 18.80 18.25
CA SER A 42 -15.49 17.87 17.12
C SER A 42 -15.77 16.45 17.62
N PRO A 43 -16.31 15.57 16.76
CA PRO A 43 -16.45 14.16 17.08
C PRO A 43 -15.14 13.61 17.67
N ASP A 44 -15.22 12.78 18.72
CA ASP A 44 -14.02 12.12 19.25
C ASP A 44 -13.49 11.13 18.19
N LEU A 45 -12.33 11.45 17.63
CA LEU A 45 -11.68 10.66 16.58
C LEU A 45 -10.60 9.72 17.14
N ARG A 46 -10.52 9.54 18.47
CA ARG A 46 -9.47 8.72 19.09
C ARG A 46 -9.40 7.31 18.52
N ASP A 47 -10.53 6.60 18.45
CA ASP A 47 -10.56 5.21 17.99
C ASP A 47 -10.29 5.11 16.49
N HIS A 48 -10.80 6.05 15.70
CA HIS A 48 -10.46 6.17 14.29
C HIS A 48 -8.94 6.31 14.09
N ASN A 49 -8.30 7.20 14.86
CA ASN A 49 -6.85 7.41 14.79
C ASN A 49 -6.05 6.17 15.23
N THR A 50 -6.58 5.34 16.13
CA THR A 50 -5.99 4.06 16.49
C THR A 50 -6.00 3.10 15.29
N VAL A 51 -7.16 2.94 14.63
CA VAL A 51 -7.29 2.08 13.43
C VAL A 51 -6.36 2.54 12.32
N VAL A 52 -6.28 3.85 12.03
CA VAL A 52 -5.37 4.38 11.01
C VAL A 52 -3.91 4.03 11.33
N LYS A 53 -3.48 4.17 12.59
CA LYS A 53 -2.12 3.79 13.03
C LYS A 53 -1.88 2.29 12.89
N GLU A 54 -2.86 1.45 13.25
CA GLU A 54 -2.74 0.00 13.12
C GLU A 54 -2.61 -0.43 11.66
N ILE A 55 -3.33 0.21 10.73
CA ILE A 55 -3.19 -0.05 9.30
C ILE A 55 -1.78 0.33 8.82
N HIS A 56 -1.24 1.49 9.22
CA HIS A 56 0.15 1.83 8.90
C HIS A 56 1.16 0.84 9.51
N ASN A 57 0.92 0.36 10.73
CA ASN A 57 1.76 -0.66 11.35
C ASN A 57 1.71 -1.98 10.56
N TYR A 58 0.52 -2.43 10.15
CA TYR A 58 0.33 -3.60 9.29
C TYR A 58 1.16 -3.48 8.00
N VAL A 59 1.06 -2.35 7.30
CA VAL A 59 1.83 -2.10 6.07
C VAL A 59 3.32 -2.12 6.35
N SER A 60 3.78 -1.45 7.41
CA SER A 60 5.22 -1.36 7.71
C SER A 60 5.87 -2.68 8.14
N ARG A 61 5.10 -3.60 8.74
CA ARG A 61 5.63 -4.82 9.36
C ARG A 61 5.30 -6.10 8.60
N ILE A 62 4.11 -6.18 8.01
CA ILE A 62 3.55 -7.42 7.44
C ILE A 62 3.47 -7.32 5.92
N SER A 63 3.12 -6.15 5.39
CA SER A 63 2.93 -5.96 3.95
C SER A 63 3.71 -4.76 3.39
N PRO A 64 5.05 -4.75 3.53
CA PRO A 64 5.87 -3.63 3.06
C PRO A 64 5.86 -3.50 1.53
N HIS A 65 5.51 -4.57 0.80
CA HIS A 65 5.37 -4.56 -0.67
C HIS A 65 4.35 -3.53 -1.16
N LEU A 66 3.33 -3.19 -0.36
CA LEU A 66 2.34 -2.18 -0.71
C LEU A 66 2.96 -0.79 -0.93
N LEU A 67 4.15 -0.53 -0.39
CA LEU A 67 4.89 0.72 -0.60
C LEU A 67 5.67 0.74 -1.93
N LYS A 68 5.84 -0.42 -2.57
CA LYS A 68 6.52 -0.56 -3.88
C LYS A 68 5.57 -0.31 -5.05
N TYR A 69 4.27 -0.21 -4.77
CA TYR A 69 3.24 -0.05 -5.80
C TYR A 69 3.30 1.33 -6.45
N PRO A 70 2.77 1.49 -7.68
CA PRO A 70 2.66 2.80 -8.33
C PRO A 70 1.95 3.82 -7.43
N ARG A 71 2.36 5.08 -7.55
CA ARG A 71 1.88 6.15 -6.66
C ARG A 71 0.36 6.34 -6.77
N HIS A 72 -0.28 6.56 -5.62
CA HIS A 72 -1.72 6.84 -5.51
C HIS A 72 -2.06 8.32 -5.34
N ALA A 73 -1.05 9.20 -5.30
CA ALA A 73 -1.27 10.63 -5.33
C ALA A 73 -1.07 11.11 -6.76
N SER A 74 -2.04 11.86 -7.30
CA SER A 74 -1.78 12.73 -8.44
C SER A 74 -0.57 13.60 -8.12
N ARG A 75 0.33 13.77 -9.10
CA ARG A 75 1.51 14.62 -8.96
C ARG A 75 1.10 15.93 -8.28
N PRO A 76 1.76 16.35 -7.18
CA PRO A 76 1.49 17.65 -6.63
C PRO A 76 1.78 18.65 -7.75
N SER A 77 0.74 19.37 -8.19
CA SER A 77 0.94 20.54 -9.00
C SER A 77 1.97 21.38 -8.25
N SER A 78 3.02 21.83 -8.94
CA SER A 78 4.21 22.47 -8.36
C SER A 78 3.93 23.78 -7.59
N SER A 79 2.65 24.10 -7.36
CA SER A 79 2.12 25.17 -6.54
C SER A 79 1.88 24.81 -5.05
N GLN A 80 2.02 23.54 -4.63
CA GLN A 80 1.69 23.11 -3.26
C GLN A 80 2.86 22.73 -2.33
N SER A 81 4.11 23.03 -2.73
CA SER A 81 5.30 22.65 -1.96
C SER A 81 5.63 23.56 -0.76
N HIS A 82 4.66 24.07 0.00
CA HIS A 82 4.92 24.92 1.18
C HIS A 82 4.35 24.41 2.52
N SER A 83 3.80 23.19 2.56
CA SER A 83 3.17 22.65 3.78
C SER A 83 3.96 21.54 4.49
N GLN A 84 5.24 21.33 4.18
CA GLN A 84 6.10 20.38 4.88
C GLN A 84 7.24 21.09 5.62
N ALA A 85 6.90 21.90 6.62
CA ALA A 85 7.88 22.47 7.55
C ALA A 85 7.39 22.54 9.01
N ALA A 86 6.31 21.84 9.38
CA ALA A 86 5.72 21.91 10.72
C ALA A 86 5.93 20.64 11.55
N MET A 87 7.14 20.08 11.58
CA MET A 87 7.50 18.95 12.46
C MET A 87 8.91 19.08 13.07
N THR A 88 9.39 20.29 13.35
CA THR A 88 10.57 20.49 14.22
C THR A 88 10.23 21.48 15.32
N GLY A 89 9.84 20.93 16.47
CA GLY A 89 9.69 21.70 17.70
C GLY A 89 11.04 22.11 18.26
N THR A 90 11.33 23.41 18.29
CA THR A 90 12.19 24.02 19.30
C THR A 90 11.59 25.36 19.74
N MET A 91 11.47 25.54 21.05
CA MET A 91 10.86 26.72 21.68
C MET A 91 11.62 28.00 21.35
N ARG A 92 10.91 29.08 21.00
CA ARG A 92 11.38 30.45 21.21
C ARG A 92 10.20 31.42 21.33
N PRO A 93 10.15 32.30 22.35
CA PRO A 93 9.11 33.30 22.50
C PRO A 93 9.54 34.62 21.81
N GLY A 94 8.60 35.28 21.13
CA GLY A 94 8.84 36.62 20.58
C GLY A 94 7.76 37.06 19.59
N ALA A 95 6.94 38.02 20.05
CA ALA A 95 5.95 38.85 19.38
C ALA A 95 5.98 38.98 17.84
N GLY A 96 4.77 38.96 17.25
CA GLY A 96 4.49 39.47 15.90
C GLY A 96 3.07 39.09 15.46
N ASP A 97 2.19 40.08 15.34
CA ASP A 97 0.85 39.96 14.79
C ASP A 97 0.86 39.30 13.40
N GLY A 98 0.07 38.23 13.24
CA GLY A 98 -0.17 37.56 11.97
C GLY A 98 -1.52 36.86 12.05
N GLU A 99 -2.51 37.41 11.36
CA GLU A 99 -3.84 36.83 11.19
C GLU A 99 -3.75 35.38 10.69
N PRO A 100 -4.57 34.44 11.20
CA PRO A 100 -4.72 33.14 10.57
C PRO A 100 -5.53 33.31 9.28
N ASP A 101 -4.87 33.13 8.13
CA ASP A 101 -5.50 33.11 6.81
C ASP A 101 -6.65 32.07 6.77
N PRO A 102 -7.90 32.46 6.52
CA PRO A 102 -9.07 31.58 6.59
C PRO A 102 -9.25 30.65 5.37
N SER A 103 -8.21 30.46 4.55
CA SER A 103 -8.33 29.92 3.19
C SER A 103 -7.80 28.49 2.99
N ILE A 104 -7.70 27.66 4.03
CA ILE A 104 -7.51 26.21 3.83
C ILE A 104 -8.88 25.58 3.64
N LEU A 105 -9.41 25.71 2.43
CA LEU A 105 -10.52 24.86 1.98
C LEU A 105 -10.03 23.40 2.04
N PRO A 106 -10.85 22.45 2.53
CA PRO A 106 -10.50 21.03 2.43
C PRO A 106 -10.28 20.70 0.95
N GLU A 107 -9.13 20.14 0.61
CA GLU A 107 -8.83 19.65 -0.73
C GLU A 107 -9.95 18.68 -1.13
N VAL A 108 -10.75 19.08 -2.13
CA VAL A 108 -11.76 18.21 -2.71
C VAL A 108 -11.01 17.01 -3.28
N PRO A 109 -11.39 15.75 -2.97
CA PRO A 109 -10.75 14.59 -3.56
C PRO A 109 -10.81 14.73 -5.09
N SER A 110 -9.65 14.90 -5.71
CA SER A 110 -9.55 14.99 -7.16
C SER A 110 -9.98 13.66 -7.75
N ASN A 111 -10.99 13.65 -8.62
CA ASN A 111 -11.38 12.49 -9.43
C ASN A 111 -10.37 12.22 -10.58
N GLU A 112 -9.12 12.68 -10.41
CA GLU A 112 -8.07 12.45 -11.38
C GLU A 112 -7.55 11.03 -11.22
N LEU A 113 -7.32 10.36 -12.34
CA LEU A 113 -6.81 8.99 -12.34
C LEU A 113 -5.35 9.00 -11.91
N THR A 114 -5.07 8.26 -10.85
CA THR A 114 -3.73 8.09 -10.31
C THR A 114 -2.95 7.07 -11.16
N PRO A 115 -1.61 7.12 -11.14
CA PRO A 115 -0.76 6.08 -11.71
C PRO A 115 -1.18 4.66 -11.31
N MET A 116 -1.57 4.47 -10.05
CA MET A 116 -2.13 3.20 -9.59
C MET A 116 -3.43 2.82 -10.29
N ASP A 117 -4.34 3.77 -10.53
CA ASP A 117 -5.62 3.47 -11.20
C ASP A 117 -5.40 2.95 -12.62
N TYR A 118 -4.37 3.44 -13.32
CA TYR A 118 -3.95 2.90 -14.61
C TYR A 118 -3.37 1.50 -14.47
N ALA A 119 -2.45 1.28 -13.53
CA ALA A 119 -1.87 -0.03 -13.26
C ALA A 119 -2.94 -1.10 -12.94
N LEU A 120 -3.93 -0.76 -12.10
CA LEU A 120 -5.03 -1.67 -11.77
C LEU A 120 -5.87 -2.03 -13.00
N ARG A 121 -6.18 -1.05 -13.85
CA ARG A 121 -6.95 -1.28 -15.09
C ARG A 121 -6.17 -2.12 -16.08
N ASP A 122 -4.88 -1.86 -16.22
CA ASP A 122 -4.00 -2.59 -17.11
C ASP A 122 -3.83 -4.03 -16.66
N ILE A 123 -3.62 -4.28 -15.36
CA ILE A 123 -3.59 -5.63 -14.79
C ILE A 123 -4.89 -6.38 -15.08
N ILE A 124 -6.05 -5.77 -14.79
CA ILE A 124 -7.34 -6.42 -15.02
C ILE A 124 -7.51 -6.76 -16.51
N THR A 125 -7.11 -5.86 -17.40
CA THR A 125 -7.26 -6.04 -18.85
C THR A 125 -6.29 -7.08 -19.40
N LYS A 126 -5.01 -7.04 -19.00
CA LYS A 126 -3.97 -8.00 -19.42
C LYS A 126 -4.23 -9.41 -18.86
N LEU A 127 -4.81 -9.52 -17.66
CA LEU A 127 -5.09 -10.81 -17.00
C LEU A 127 -6.44 -11.43 -17.36
N GLN A 128 -7.37 -10.65 -17.94
CA GLN A 128 -8.69 -11.14 -18.36
C GLN A 128 -8.66 -12.41 -19.26
N PRO A 129 -7.75 -12.56 -20.23
CA PRO A 129 -7.71 -13.74 -21.12
C PRO A 129 -7.43 -15.05 -20.39
N TYR A 130 -6.73 -14.99 -19.26
CA TYR A 130 -6.33 -16.16 -18.46
C TYR A 130 -7.44 -16.65 -17.51
N GLY A 131 -8.62 -16.04 -17.53
CA GLY A 131 -9.75 -16.49 -16.72
C GLY A 131 -9.59 -16.27 -15.21
N LEU A 132 -8.73 -15.32 -14.81
CA LEU A 132 -8.57 -14.91 -13.42
C LEU A 132 -9.80 -14.14 -12.94
N THR A 133 -10.29 -14.50 -11.76
CA THR A 133 -11.43 -13.88 -11.12
C THR A 133 -11.04 -12.57 -10.42
N LYS A 134 -12.02 -11.72 -10.16
CA LYS A 134 -11.79 -10.48 -9.40
C LYS A 134 -11.19 -10.74 -8.02
N ALA A 135 -11.60 -11.81 -7.35
CA ALA A 135 -11.10 -12.17 -6.03
C ALA A 135 -9.63 -12.60 -6.10
N GLU A 136 -9.27 -13.42 -7.10
CA GLU A 136 -7.87 -13.85 -7.34
C GLU A 136 -6.97 -12.64 -7.62
N ILE A 137 -7.39 -11.71 -8.48
CA ILE A 137 -6.61 -10.48 -8.76
C ILE A 137 -6.42 -9.63 -7.51
N VAL A 138 -7.47 -9.45 -6.70
CA VAL A 138 -7.37 -8.71 -5.43
C VAL A 138 -6.42 -9.40 -4.46
N MET A 139 -6.43 -10.74 -4.39
CA MET A 139 -5.50 -11.50 -3.56
C MET A 139 -4.06 -11.39 -4.04
N ILE A 140 -3.82 -11.49 -5.35
CA ILE A 140 -2.50 -11.28 -5.97
C ILE A 140 -1.93 -9.92 -5.57
N LEU A 141 -2.73 -8.86 -5.67
CA LEU A 141 -2.34 -7.51 -5.28
C LEU A 141 -2.10 -7.39 -3.76
N ASN A 142 -3.00 -7.92 -2.94
CA ASN A 142 -2.87 -7.80 -1.49
C ASN A 142 -1.65 -8.56 -0.94
N LEU A 143 -1.28 -9.67 -1.56
CA LEU A 143 -0.10 -10.48 -1.21
C LEU A 143 1.20 -9.97 -1.83
N GLY A 144 1.12 -9.12 -2.87
CA GLY A 144 2.32 -8.64 -3.55
C GLY A 144 3.00 -9.72 -4.40
N LEU A 145 2.24 -10.69 -4.91
CA LEU A 145 2.74 -11.72 -5.82
C LEU A 145 3.46 -11.04 -7.00
N GLY A 146 4.74 -11.39 -7.21
CA GLY A 146 5.60 -10.79 -8.24
C GLY A 146 6.39 -9.53 -7.81
N LEU A 147 6.22 -9.01 -6.59
CA LEU A 147 6.93 -7.83 -6.05
C LEU A 147 7.68 -8.09 -4.74
N THR A 148 7.39 -9.20 -4.07
CA THR A 148 8.07 -9.60 -2.84
C THR A 148 9.42 -10.21 -3.20
N ASN A 149 10.49 -9.42 -3.12
CA ASN A 149 11.83 -9.96 -2.94
C ASN A 149 11.85 -10.58 -1.54
N THR A 150 12.00 -11.90 -1.44
CA THR A 150 11.97 -12.62 -0.16
C THR A 150 13.07 -12.19 0.81
N ALA A 151 14.09 -11.46 0.33
CA ALA A 151 15.10 -10.80 1.16
C ALA A 151 14.52 -9.80 2.19
N ASP A 152 13.31 -9.26 1.99
CA ASP A 152 12.65 -8.37 2.96
C ASP A 152 11.82 -9.14 4.01
N ALA A 153 11.61 -10.46 3.84
CA ALA A 153 10.75 -11.29 4.71
C ALA A 153 11.52 -12.00 5.85
N GLU A 154 12.85 -12.11 5.77
CA GLU A 154 13.68 -12.78 6.80
C GLU A 154 14.01 -11.91 8.02
N GLY A 155 13.36 -10.74 8.17
CA GLY A 155 13.84 -9.72 9.09
C GLY A 155 13.23 -9.68 10.49
N HIS A 156 12.11 -10.35 10.81
CA HIS A 156 11.41 -10.15 12.09
C HIS A 156 10.69 -11.41 12.62
N ALA A 157 11.38 -12.54 12.67
CA ALA A 157 11.02 -13.62 13.59
C ALA A 157 11.74 -13.39 14.93
N ASP A 158 11.15 -12.57 15.80
CA ASP A 158 11.57 -12.50 17.21
C ASP A 158 11.03 -13.78 17.90
N GLY A 159 11.81 -14.85 17.73
CA GLY A 159 11.55 -16.19 18.22
C GLY A 159 12.82 -16.75 18.85
N ASP A 160 13.03 -16.38 20.12
CA ASP A 160 13.99 -16.99 21.03
C ASP A 160 13.90 -18.53 20.97
N GLY A 161 14.95 -19.18 20.50
CA GLY A 161 14.99 -20.61 20.22
C GLY A 161 16.30 -21.03 19.57
N GLU A 162 17.37 -21.05 20.37
CA GLU A 162 18.65 -21.69 20.04
C GLU A 162 18.45 -23.07 19.38
N MET A 163 18.93 -23.24 18.15
CA MET A 163 19.46 -24.51 17.67
C MET A 163 20.68 -24.24 16.79
N GLU A 164 21.87 -24.33 17.40
CA GLU A 164 23.13 -24.65 16.72
C GLU A 164 22.98 -25.97 15.96
N VAL A 165 23.23 -25.97 14.65
CA VAL A 165 23.73 -27.16 13.94
C VAL A 165 24.85 -26.74 12.99
N ASP A 166 25.99 -27.39 13.21
CA ASP A 166 27.36 -27.19 12.72
C ASP A 166 27.58 -27.49 11.22
N GLU A 167 28.70 -26.98 10.72
CA GLU A 167 29.26 -26.98 9.36
C GLU A 167 29.29 -28.35 8.64
N GLY A 168 29.10 -28.31 7.32
CA GLY A 168 29.32 -29.44 6.42
C GLY A 168 29.57 -29.04 4.97
N HIS A 169 30.83 -28.70 4.67
CA HIS A 169 31.46 -28.56 3.36
C HIS A 169 30.95 -29.56 2.29
N THR A 170 30.66 -29.12 1.05
CA THR A 170 31.31 -29.61 -0.19
C THR A 170 30.72 -29.00 -1.48
N ASN A 171 31.66 -28.53 -2.32
CA ASN A 171 31.71 -28.57 -3.80
C ASN A 171 30.62 -27.93 -4.67
N GLY A 172 31.10 -27.00 -5.49
CA GLY A 172 30.39 -26.45 -6.62
C GLY A 172 29.91 -27.48 -7.62
N VAL A 173 28.75 -27.17 -8.17
CA VAL A 173 28.26 -27.68 -9.44
C VAL A 173 27.94 -26.44 -10.28
N GLU A 174 28.73 -26.25 -11.34
CA GLU A 174 28.33 -25.42 -12.47
C GLU A 174 27.13 -26.09 -13.15
N GLY A 175 26.09 -25.32 -13.47
CA GLY A 175 25.06 -25.71 -14.45
C GLY A 175 23.64 -25.74 -13.91
N GLU A 176 22.94 -24.63 -14.03
CA GLU A 176 21.81 -24.42 -14.94
C GLU A 176 21.37 -22.97 -14.73
N GLU A 177 20.76 -22.33 -15.74
CA GLU A 177 20.03 -21.06 -15.54
C GLU A 177 18.81 -21.35 -14.67
N GLY A 178 19.05 -21.63 -13.39
CA GLY A 178 18.04 -22.04 -12.42
C GLY A 178 17.12 -20.87 -12.14
N GLU A 179 15.84 -21.09 -12.44
CA GLU A 179 14.72 -20.30 -11.91
C GLU A 179 15.01 -19.99 -10.43
N SER A 180 14.99 -18.72 -10.09
CA SER A 180 15.37 -18.30 -8.74
C SER A 180 14.41 -18.94 -7.73
N GLU A 181 14.89 -19.26 -6.51
CA GLU A 181 14.02 -19.77 -5.42
C GLU A 181 12.80 -18.84 -5.18
N GLU A 182 12.95 -17.56 -5.53
CA GLU A 182 11.91 -16.53 -5.49
C GLU A 182 10.78 -16.80 -6.50
N ASP A 183 11.11 -17.24 -7.72
CA ASP A 183 10.13 -17.58 -8.75
C ASP A 183 9.36 -18.86 -8.36
N TYR A 184 10.05 -19.84 -7.77
CA TYR A 184 9.41 -21.03 -7.19
C TYR A 184 8.47 -20.69 -6.03
N SER A 185 8.88 -19.79 -5.13
CA SER A 185 8.03 -19.35 -4.03
C SER A 185 6.81 -18.56 -4.54
N ALA A 186 6.98 -17.72 -5.56
CA ALA A 186 5.89 -16.97 -6.16
C ALA A 186 4.90 -17.90 -6.88
N MET A 187 5.41 -18.92 -7.58
CA MET A 187 4.58 -19.94 -8.22
C MET A 187 3.78 -20.74 -7.18
N ALA A 188 4.41 -21.17 -6.08
CA ALA A 188 3.71 -21.85 -4.99
C ALA A 188 2.60 -20.98 -4.38
N LEU A 189 2.83 -19.68 -4.18
CA LEU A 189 1.81 -18.76 -3.70
C LEU A 189 0.69 -18.57 -4.73
N PHE A 190 1.01 -18.51 -6.02
CA PHE A 190 0.01 -18.42 -7.08
C PHE A 190 -0.94 -19.63 -7.07
N ASP A 191 -0.41 -20.82 -6.82
CA ASP A 191 -1.18 -22.06 -6.73
C ASP A 191 -2.12 -22.08 -5.52
N THR A 192 -1.76 -21.37 -4.44
CA THR A 192 -2.65 -21.20 -3.29
C THR A 192 -3.76 -20.18 -3.53
N VAL A 193 -3.55 -19.22 -4.45
CA VAL A 193 -4.53 -18.16 -4.74
C VAL A 193 -5.53 -18.62 -5.80
N VAL A 194 -5.08 -19.37 -6.81
CA VAL A 194 -5.91 -19.85 -7.91
C VAL A 194 -6.32 -21.29 -7.64
N GLU A 195 -7.56 -21.48 -7.23
CA GLU A 195 -8.13 -22.83 -7.06
C GLU A 195 -8.23 -23.56 -8.39
N GLU A 196 -7.91 -24.85 -8.38
CA GLU A 196 -7.92 -25.73 -9.57
C GLU A 196 -7.11 -25.14 -10.74
N ARG A 197 -5.99 -24.44 -10.44
CA ARG A 197 -5.13 -23.78 -11.43
C ARG A 197 -4.75 -24.72 -12.58
N GLU A 198 -4.31 -25.93 -12.26
CA GLU A 198 -3.86 -26.95 -13.23
C GLU A 198 -4.93 -27.31 -14.28
N ASP A 199 -6.22 -27.25 -13.92
CA ASP A 199 -7.34 -27.54 -14.82
C ASP A 199 -7.80 -26.31 -15.62
N ARG A 200 -7.48 -25.10 -15.14
CA ARG A 200 -7.98 -23.82 -15.67
C ARG A 200 -6.96 -23.07 -16.52
N ILE A 201 -5.69 -23.13 -16.16
CA ILE A 201 -4.59 -22.33 -16.73
C ILE A 201 -3.47 -23.30 -17.08
N ALA A 202 -2.98 -23.23 -18.32
CA ALA A 202 -1.87 -24.05 -18.75
C ALA A 202 -0.58 -23.64 -18.02
N ASP A 203 0.28 -24.60 -17.68
CA ASP A 203 1.54 -24.32 -16.98
C ASP A 203 2.46 -23.35 -17.76
N GLU A 204 2.34 -23.32 -19.09
CA GLU A 204 3.04 -22.40 -19.98
C GLU A 204 2.58 -20.93 -19.84
N ASP A 205 1.34 -20.70 -19.39
CA ASP A 205 0.77 -19.37 -19.20
C ASP A 205 1.15 -18.76 -17.83
N VAL A 206 1.45 -19.58 -16.83
CA VAL A 206 1.83 -19.13 -15.47
C VAL A 206 3.00 -18.15 -15.46
N PRO A 207 4.16 -18.45 -16.10
CA PRO A 207 5.28 -17.49 -16.14
C PRO A 207 4.92 -16.21 -16.89
N VAL A 208 4.06 -16.30 -17.91
CA VAL A 208 3.57 -15.13 -18.65
C VAL A 208 2.72 -14.24 -17.74
N ILE A 209 1.79 -14.82 -16.98
CA ILE A 209 0.96 -14.11 -15.99
C ILE A 209 1.85 -13.43 -14.95
N MET A 210 2.85 -14.14 -14.40
CA MET A 210 3.79 -13.56 -13.44
C MET A 210 4.58 -12.39 -14.04
N SER A 211 5.04 -12.52 -15.29
CA SER A 211 5.72 -11.42 -15.99
C SER A 211 4.82 -10.20 -16.17
N ILE A 212 3.55 -10.41 -16.52
CA ILE A 212 2.55 -9.32 -16.67
C ILE A 212 2.37 -8.59 -15.34
N ILE A 213 2.21 -9.32 -14.24
CA ILE A 213 2.02 -8.73 -12.90
C ILE A 213 3.24 -7.91 -12.51
N LYS A 214 4.45 -8.47 -12.68
CA LYS A 214 5.70 -7.80 -12.35
C LYS A 214 5.92 -6.56 -13.22
N GLU A 215 5.69 -6.66 -14.52
CA GLU A 215 5.82 -5.54 -15.47
C GLU A 215 4.86 -4.42 -15.07
N THR A 216 3.56 -4.71 -14.99
CA THR A 216 2.54 -3.70 -14.68
C THR A 216 2.69 -3.05 -13.30
N LEU A 217 3.17 -3.79 -12.29
CA LEU A 217 3.34 -3.20 -10.96
C LEU A 217 4.71 -2.52 -10.76
N ALA A 218 5.73 -2.91 -11.52
CA ALA A 218 7.04 -2.24 -11.53
C ALA A 218 7.12 -1.10 -12.55
N GLU A 219 6.18 -1.02 -13.49
CA GLU A 219 6.02 0.09 -14.42
C GLU A 219 5.87 1.39 -13.61
N ASN A 220 6.90 2.23 -13.66
CA ASN A 220 6.85 3.57 -13.11
C ASN A 220 5.93 4.41 -14.00
N TYR A 221 4.63 4.39 -13.73
CA TYR A 221 3.59 5.23 -14.35
C TYR A 221 3.75 6.75 -14.07
N GLY A 222 4.98 7.29 -14.10
CA GLY A 222 5.27 8.69 -13.76
C GLY A 222 6.66 9.23 -14.11
N GLU A 223 7.50 8.51 -14.86
CA GLU A 223 8.80 9.06 -15.33
C GLU A 223 8.78 9.57 -16.78
N ASP A 224 7.87 9.09 -17.63
CA ASP A 224 7.88 9.35 -19.09
C ASP A 224 6.78 10.31 -19.61
N LEU A 225 6.21 11.18 -18.76
CA LEU A 225 5.27 12.26 -19.17
C LEU A 225 5.63 13.64 -18.58
#